data_AF-A0A061PIA9-F1
#
_entry.id   AF-A0A061PIA9-F1
#
_cell.length_a   1.000
_cell.length_b   1.000
_cell.length_c   1.000
_cell.angle_alpha   90.00
_cell.angle_beta   90.00
_cell.angle_gamma   90.00
#
_symmetry.space_group_name_H-M   'P 1'
#
loop_
_entity.id
_entity.type
_entity.pdbx_description
1 polymer ?
#
loop_
_entity_poly.entity_id
_entity_poly.type
_entity_poly.pdbx_seq_one_letter_code
_entity_poly.pdbx_strand_id
1 'polypeptide(L)'
;MKRTGEKVLGWIGVAVNFLIIVLTALGTVGMSALFGSDQMQAELEADLANDPALNSEDIDMVLSVFSMFSAIGWFAVVVMVIGMILAIIGLIKINGNAKTAGILLIVSGALMVILTLGGSIIQSVLFIIAGIMCLARKPKVEPAEETSTDY
;
A
#
# COMPACT_ATOMS: atom_id res chain seq x y z
N MET A 1 10.53 -14.15 25.89
CA MET A 1 10.31 -12.79 25.32
C MET A 1 9.01 -12.74 24.53
N LYS A 2 8.07 -11.86 24.93
CA LYS A 2 6.80 -11.64 24.22
C LYS A 2 7.10 -10.97 22.87
N ARG A 3 6.45 -11.38 21.78
CA ARG A 3 6.57 -10.81 20.41
C ARG A 3 5.97 -9.40 20.30
N THR A 4 6.04 -8.60 21.36
CA THR A 4 5.29 -7.35 21.49
C THR A 4 5.84 -6.30 20.53
N GLY A 5 7.17 -6.16 20.41
CA GLY A 5 7.79 -5.15 19.53
C GLY A 5 7.44 -5.34 18.04
N GLU A 6 7.64 -6.54 17.50
CA GLU A 6 7.32 -6.88 16.10
C GLU A 6 5.83 -6.65 15.77
N LYS A 7 4.95 -7.12 16.67
CA LYS A 7 3.50 -6.98 16.49
C LYS A 7 3.06 -5.53 16.56
N VAL A 8 3.54 -4.80 17.55
CA VAL A 8 3.18 -3.38 17.72
C VAL A 8 3.65 -2.59 16.50
N LEU A 9 4.90 -2.78 16.05
CA LEU A 9 5.41 -2.07 14.88
C LEU A 9 4.65 -2.41 13.59
N GLY A 10 4.36 -3.69 13.35
CA GLY A 10 3.59 -4.08 12.17
C GLY A 10 2.14 -3.58 12.22
N TRP A 11 1.47 -3.62 13.37
CA TRP A 11 0.12 -3.06 13.52
C TRP A 11 0.10 -1.53 13.39
N ILE A 12 1.14 -0.83 13.88
CA ILE A 12 1.32 0.61 13.62
C ILE A 12 1.44 0.85 12.11
N GLY A 13 2.24 0.06 11.41
CA GLY A 13 2.36 0.15 9.95
C GLY A 13 1.02 -0.04 9.24
N VAL A 14 0.19 -1.01 9.66
CA VAL A 14 -1.15 -1.24 9.11
C VAL A 14 -2.08 -0.05 9.39
N ALA A 15 -2.07 0.49 10.60
CA ALA A 15 -2.91 1.63 10.96
C ALA A 15 -2.52 2.91 10.17
N VAL A 16 -1.22 3.18 10.04
CA VAL A 16 -0.70 4.28 9.23
C VAL A 16 -1.07 4.07 7.76
N ASN A 17 -0.96 2.83 7.26
CA ASN A 17 -1.30 2.53 5.88
C ASN A 17 -2.79 2.73 5.60
N PHE A 18 -3.65 2.27 6.49
CA PHE A 18 -5.09 2.50 6.40
C PHE A 18 -5.41 4.00 6.35
N LEU A 19 -4.78 4.81 7.19
CA LEU A 19 -4.98 6.26 7.18
C LEU A 19 -4.51 6.89 5.86
N ILE A 20 -3.37 6.46 5.31
CA ILE A 20 -2.88 6.92 4.01
C ILE A 20 -3.84 6.50 2.89
N ILE A 21 -4.36 5.27 2.89
CA ILE A 21 -5.37 4.82 1.91
C ILE A 21 -6.58 5.74 1.94
N VAL A 22 -7.11 6.05 3.12
CA VAL A 22 -8.27 6.95 3.25
C VAL A 22 -7.95 8.34 2.72
N LEU A 23 -6.79 8.91 3.08
CA LEU A 23 -6.37 10.23 2.58
C LEU A 23 -6.17 10.24 1.07
N THR A 24 -5.52 9.22 0.51
CA THR A 24 -5.31 9.10 -0.94
C THR A 24 -6.64 8.91 -1.66
N ALA A 25 -7.56 8.07 -1.15
CA ALA A 25 -8.87 7.89 -1.75
C ALA A 25 -9.70 9.19 -1.72
N LEU A 26 -9.71 9.91 -0.59
CA LEU A 26 -10.38 11.21 -0.49
C LEU A 26 -9.74 12.24 -1.41
N GLY A 27 -8.41 12.26 -1.53
CA GLY A 27 -7.68 13.14 -2.45
C GLY A 27 -8.02 12.84 -3.90
N THR A 28 -8.05 11.57 -4.30
CA THR A 28 -8.46 11.14 -5.65
C THR A 28 -9.90 11.53 -5.94
N VAL A 29 -10.85 11.25 -5.03
CA VAL A 29 -12.26 11.63 -5.20
C VAL A 29 -12.43 13.16 -5.25
N GLY A 30 -11.73 13.90 -4.38
CA GLY A 30 -11.76 15.37 -4.39
C GLY A 30 -11.19 15.95 -5.67
N MET A 31 -10.10 15.39 -6.20
CA MET A 31 -9.52 15.80 -7.46
C MET A 31 -10.42 15.46 -8.64
N SER A 32 -11.05 14.28 -8.66
CA SER A 32 -12.07 13.94 -9.65
C SER A 32 -13.28 14.86 -9.55
N ALA A 33 -13.75 15.23 -8.36
CA ALA A 33 -14.86 16.17 -8.22
C ALA A 33 -14.52 17.58 -8.74
N LEU A 34 -13.26 18.00 -8.60
CA LEU A 34 -12.77 19.33 -9.03
C LEU A 34 -12.29 19.41 -10.48
N PHE A 35 -11.90 18.29 -11.10
CA PHE A 35 -11.29 18.31 -12.44
C PHE A 35 -11.74 17.17 -13.37
N GLY A 36 -12.57 16.24 -12.90
CA GLY A 36 -12.85 14.99 -13.60
C GLY A 36 -14.25 14.44 -13.41
N SER A 37 -15.22 15.24 -12.97
CA SER A 37 -16.62 14.82 -12.95
C SER A 37 -17.09 14.67 -14.39
N ASP A 38 -17.92 13.68 -14.67
CA ASP A 38 -18.44 13.43 -16.02
C ASP A 38 -19.10 14.70 -16.59
N GLN A 39 -19.76 15.47 -15.72
CA GLN A 39 -20.37 16.75 -16.08
C GLN A 39 -19.34 17.81 -16.47
N MET A 40 -18.24 17.95 -15.74
CA MET A 40 -17.20 18.93 -16.06
C MET A 40 -16.36 18.51 -17.25
N GLN A 41 -16.14 17.21 -17.46
CA GLN A 41 -15.53 16.72 -18.69
C GLN A 41 -16.41 17.02 -19.90
N ALA A 42 -17.73 16.83 -19.79
CA ALA A 42 -18.66 17.15 -20.87
C ALA A 42 -18.76 18.66 -21.15
N GLU A 43 -18.75 19.50 -20.11
CA GLU A 43 -18.68 20.97 -20.27
C GLU A 43 -17.33 21.39 -20.90
N LEU A 44 -16.23 20.81 -20.44
CA LEU A 44 -14.89 21.09 -20.98
C LEU A 44 -14.78 20.65 -22.44
N GLU A 45 -15.28 19.47 -22.80
CA GLU A 45 -15.35 18.99 -24.18
C GLU A 45 -16.18 19.93 -25.06
N ALA A 46 -17.34 20.40 -24.57
CA ALA A 46 -18.17 21.36 -25.28
C ALA A 46 -17.48 22.71 -25.48
N ASP A 47 -16.76 23.22 -24.47
CA ASP A 47 -16.01 24.47 -24.56
C ASP A 47 -14.82 24.34 -25.53
N LEU A 48 -14.06 23.24 -25.46
CA LEU A 48 -12.95 22.99 -26.38
C LEU A 48 -13.43 22.75 -27.82
N ALA A 49 -14.56 22.08 -28.04
CA ALA A 49 -15.11 21.83 -29.37
C ALA A 49 -15.59 23.11 -30.06
N ASN A 50 -15.85 24.17 -29.30
CA ASN A 50 -16.19 25.49 -29.83
C ASN A 50 -14.96 26.34 -30.16
N ASP A 51 -13.74 25.91 -29.81
CA ASP A 51 -12.51 26.64 -30.13
C ASP A 51 -12.00 26.28 -31.53
N PRO A 52 -12.01 27.22 -32.49
CA PRO A 52 -11.56 26.97 -33.86
C PRO A 52 -10.04 26.72 -33.99
N ALA A 53 -9.26 26.95 -32.94
CA ALA A 53 -7.82 26.65 -32.93
C ALA A 53 -7.50 25.19 -32.60
N LEU A 54 -8.48 24.43 -32.09
CA LEU A 54 -8.31 23.07 -31.58
C LEU A 54 -9.00 22.11 -32.55
N ASN A 55 -8.33 21.02 -32.91
CA ASN A 55 -8.97 19.94 -33.65
C ASN A 55 -9.46 18.84 -32.68
N SER A 56 -10.26 17.90 -33.17
CA SER A 56 -10.78 16.80 -32.35
C SER A 56 -9.71 15.93 -31.68
N GLU A 57 -8.54 15.77 -32.32
CA GLU A 57 -7.43 14.97 -31.79
C GLU A 57 -6.75 15.68 -30.59
N ASP A 58 -6.68 17.01 -30.63
CA ASP A 58 -6.15 17.83 -29.52
C ASP A 58 -7.07 17.74 -28.29
N ILE A 59 -8.38 17.74 -28.50
CA ILE A 59 -9.39 17.63 -27.43
C ILE A 59 -9.32 16.25 -26.76
N ASP A 60 -9.27 15.19 -27.56
CA ASP A 60 -9.12 13.82 -27.07
C ASP A 60 -7.83 13.65 -26.25
N MET A 61 -6.73 14.27 -26.70
CA MET A 61 -5.47 14.24 -25.95
C MET A 61 -5.63 14.89 -24.58
N VAL A 62 -6.25 16.07 -24.48
CA VAL A 62 -6.47 16.76 -23.21
C VAL A 62 -7.32 15.92 -22.26
N LEU A 63 -8.45 15.39 -22.73
CA LEU A 63 -9.34 14.55 -21.93
C LEU A 63 -8.66 13.24 -21.47
N SER A 64 -7.84 12.65 -22.34
CA SER A 64 -7.08 11.43 -22.01
C SER A 64 -6.11 11.66 -20.84
N VAL A 65 -5.46 12.83 -20.78
CA VAL A 65 -4.54 13.19 -19.69
C VAL A 65 -5.30 13.26 -18.37
N PHE A 66 -6.46 13.92 -18.32
CA PHE A 66 -7.31 13.98 -17.11
C PHE A 66 -7.75 12.59 -16.64
N SER A 67 -8.19 11.74 -17.57
CA SER A 67 -8.58 10.36 -17.23
C SER A 67 -7.39 9.54 -16.69
N MET A 68 -6.18 9.76 -17.22
CA MET A 68 -4.97 9.08 -16.76
C MET A 68 -4.61 9.48 -15.33
N PHE A 69 -4.74 10.76 -14.96
CA PHE A 69 -4.51 11.21 -13.57
C PHE A 69 -5.47 10.55 -12.58
N SER A 70 -6.75 10.46 -12.93
CA SER A 70 -7.77 9.76 -12.13
C SER A 70 -7.42 8.27 -11.99
N ALA A 71 -7.04 7.62 -13.10
CA ALA A 71 -6.65 6.21 -13.11
C ALA A 71 -5.42 5.93 -12.24
N ILE A 72 -4.40 6.80 -12.27
CA ILE A 72 -3.20 6.68 -11.42
C ILE A 72 -3.57 6.76 -9.93
N GLY A 73 -4.46 7.69 -9.56
CA GLY A 73 -4.93 7.82 -8.19
C GLY A 73 -5.61 6.55 -7.67
N TRP A 74 -6.52 5.97 -8.46
CA TRP A 74 -7.18 4.71 -8.11
C TRP A 74 -6.23 3.51 -8.13
N PHE A 75 -5.31 3.47 -9.09
CA PHE A 75 -4.26 2.46 -9.14
C PHE A 75 -3.44 2.44 -7.85
N ALA A 76 -3.01 3.61 -7.37
CA ALA A 76 -2.29 3.73 -6.11
C ALA A 76 -3.09 3.18 -4.91
N VAL A 77 -4.39 3.49 -4.83
CA VAL A 77 -5.28 2.96 -3.78
C VAL A 77 -5.34 1.43 -3.83
N VAL A 78 -5.55 0.84 -5.00
CA VAL A 78 -5.63 -0.63 -5.17
C VAL A 78 -4.33 -1.31 -4.75
N VAL A 79 -3.18 -0.76 -5.16
CA VAL A 79 -1.86 -1.26 -4.78
C VAL A 79 -1.67 -1.24 -3.27
N MET A 80 -2.04 -0.14 -2.61
CA MET A 80 -1.94 -0.01 -1.15
C MET A 80 -2.83 -1.01 -0.43
N VAL A 81 -4.06 -1.24 -0.90
CA VAL A 81 -4.99 -2.23 -0.33
C VAL A 81 -4.42 -3.65 -0.44
N ILE A 82 -3.89 -4.03 -1.60
CA ILE A 82 -3.26 -5.35 -1.80
C ILE A 82 -2.04 -5.50 -0.87
N GLY A 83 -1.20 -4.46 -0.80
CA GLY A 83 -0.05 -4.42 0.11
C GLY A 83 -0.46 -4.58 1.58
N MET A 84 -1.53 -3.90 2.01
CA MET A 84 -2.06 -4.01 3.37
C MET A 84 -2.56 -5.42 3.69
N ILE A 85 -3.25 -6.08 2.75
CA ILE A 85 -3.71 -7.47 2.93
C ILE A 85 -2.52 -8.42 3.12
N LEU A 86 -1.46 -8.28 2.30
CA LEU A 86 -0.24 -9.07 2.45
C LEU A 86 0.45 -8.83 3.81
N ALA A 87 0.49 -7.57 4.25
CA ALA A 87 1.06 -7.22 5.55
C ALA A 87 0.26 -7.83 6.71
N ILE A 88 -1.08 -7.80 6.66
CA ILE A 88 -1.97 -8.40 7.66
C ILE A 88 -1.76 -9.92 7.72
N ILE A 89 -1.68 -10.60 6.56
CA ILE A 89 -1.40 -12.04 6.51
C ILE A 89 -0.04 -12.34 7.14
N GLY A 90 0.98 -11.52 6.87
CA GLY A 90 2.29 -11.62 7.52
C GLY A 90 2.20 -11.49 9.04
N LEU A 91 1.48 -10.48 9.54
CA LEU A 91 1.26 -10.20 10.97
C LEU A 91 0.50 -11.31 11.70
N ILE A 92 -0.47 -11.95 11.05
CA ILE A 92 -1.16 -13.12 11.63
C ILE A 92 -0.18 -14.30 11.76
N LYS A 93 0.71 -14.48 10.78
CA LYS A 93 1.69 -15.59 10.74
C LYS A 93 2.93 -15.36 11.61
N ILE A 94 3.22 -14.12 12.04
CA ILE A 94 3.42 -13.80 13.46
C ILE A 94 4.00 -14.93 14.32
N ASN A 95 3.02 -15.61 14.93
CA ASN A 95 3.21 -16.55 16.01
C ASN A 95 3.70 -17.92 15.55
N GLY A 96 3.34 -18.34 14.33
CA GLY A 96 3.69 -19.65 13.81
C GLY A 96 5.06 -19.65 13.13
N ASN A 97 5.22 -18.83 12.08
CA ASN A 97 6.42 -18.83 11.24
C ASN A 97 6.92 -17.40 11.00
N ALA A 98 7.85 -16.96 11.84
CA ALA A 98 8.44 -15.62 11.76
C ALA A 98 9.22 -15.40 10.44
N LYS A 99 9.77 -16.44 9.82
CA LYS A 99 10.44 -16.31 8.53
C LYS A 99 9.44 -15.95 7.43
N THR A 100 8.34 -16.68 7.34
CA THR A 100 7.28 -16.39 6.36
C THR A 100 6.65 -15.02 6.61
N ALA A 101 6.40 -14.66 7.87
CA ALA A 101 5.88 -13.34 8.22
C ALA A 101 6.81 -12.20 7.80
N GLY A 102 8.11 -12.36 8.05
CA GLY A 102 9.11 -11.36 7.69
C GLY A 102 9.21 -11.14 6.18
N ILE A 103 9.20 -12.21 5.40
CA ILE A 103 9.22 -12.13 3.93
C ILE A 103 7.95 -11.43 3.42
N LEU A 104 6.77 -11.79 3.92
CA LEU A 104 5.52 -11.16 3.50
C LEU A 104 5.49 -9.65 3.78
N LEU A 105 6.00 -9.23 4.95
CA LEU A 105 6.10 -7.82 5.31
C LEU A 105 7.08 -7.07 4.41
N ILE A 106 8.26 -7.63 4.14
CA ILE A 106 9.24 -7.01 3.22
C ILE A 106 8.67 -6.92 1.80
N VAL A 107 8.06 -7.99 1.30
CA VAL A 107 7.43 -8.00 -0.03
C VAL A 107 6.31 -6.98 -0.11
N SER A 108 5.46 -6.87 0.91
CA SER A 108 4.39 -5.87 0.94
C SER A 108 4.95 -4.44 0.89
N GLY A 109 6.00 -4.16 1.68
CA GLY A 109 6.66 -2.85 1.71
C GLY A 109 7.31 -2.52 0.37
N ALA A 110 8.10 -3.44 -0.18
CA ALA A 110 8.80 -3.26 -1.46
C ALA A 110 7.83 -3.08 -2.62
N LEU A 111 6.77 -3.91 -2.70
CA LEU A 111 5.75 -3.82 -3.72
C LEU A 111 5.08 -2.44 -3.71
N MET A 112 4.72 -1.93 -2.54
CA MET A 112 4.12 -0.60 -2.44
C MET A 112 5.10 0.51 -2.81
N VAL A 113 6.37 0.48 -2.39
CA VAL A 113 7.33 1.53 -2.80
C VAL A 113 7.49 1.57 -4.31
N ILE A 114 7.68 0.40 -4.93
CA ILE A 114 7.96 0.31 -6.36
C ILE A 114 6.75 0.74 -7.17
N LEU A 115 5.56 0.21 -6.86
CA LEU A 115 4.36 0.45 -7.65
C LEU A 115 3.75 1.83 -7.42
N THR A 116 3.99 2.45 -6.25
CA THR A 116 3.55 3.83 -5.99
C THR A 116 4.64 4.87 -6.24
N LEU A 117 5.75 4.48 -6.87
CA LEU A 117 6.89 5.33 -7.19
C LEU A 117 7.41 6.13 -5.96
N GLY A 118 7.41 5.49 -4.80
CA GLY A 118 7.84 6.10 -3.54
C GLY A 118 6.77 6.91 -2.80
N GLY A 119 5.56 7.08 -3.33
CA GLY A 119 4.45 7.74 -2.61
C GLY A 119 4.09 7.06 -1.28
N SER A 120 4.41 5.77 -1.15
CA SER A 120 4.18 4.95 0.05
C SER A 120 5.39 4.81 0.99
N ILE A 121 6.39 5.70 0.93
CA ILE A 121 7.67 5.42 1.60
C ILE A 121 7.54 5.20 3.12
N ILE A 122 6.68 5.97 3.79
CA ILE A 122 6.52 5.94 5.26
C ILE A 122 6.00 4.57 5.71
N GLN A 123 4.89 4.12 5.14
CA GLN A 123 4.28 2.84 5.45
C GLN A 123 5.15 1.64 5.04
N SER A 124 5.81 1.74 3.89
CA SER A 124 6.69 0.69 3.40
C SER A 124 7.91 0.49 4.28
N VAL A 125 8.53 1.57 4.77
CA VAL A 125 9.66 1.48 5.71
C VAL A 125 9.23 0.79 7.00
N LEU A 126 8.05 1.12 7.54
CA LEU A 126 7.52 0.44 8.73
C LEU A 126 7.37 -1.07 8.52
N PHE A 127 6.82 -1.50 7.37
CA PHE A 127 6.69 -2.92 7.05
C PHE A 127 8.03 -3.61 6.82
N ILE A 128 8.97 -2.96 6.14
CA ILE A 128 10.32 -3.51 5.93
C ILE A 128 11.03 -3.70 7.26
N ILE A 129 11.00 -2.72 8.16
CA ILE A 129 11.63 -2.82 9.48
C ILE A 129 10.97 -3.95 10.30
N ALA A 130 9.63 -4.00 10.34
CA ALA A 130 8.91 -5.07 11.02
C ALA A 130 9.25 -6.46 10.43
N GLY A 131 9.42 -6.54 9.12
CA GLY A 131 9.80 -7.76 8.43
C GLY A 131 11.23 -8.20 8.76
N ILE A 132 12.20 -7.27 8.74
CA ILE A 132 13.59 -7.54 9.14
C ILE A 132 13.65 -8.02 10.60
N MET A 133 12.90 -7.39 11.50
CA MET A 133 12.80 -7.82 12.90
C MET A 133 12.26 -9.25 13.03
N CYS A 134 11.30 -9.64 12.19
CA CYS A 134 10.81 -11.03 12.15
C CYS A 134 11.88 -12.02 11.66
N LEU A 135 12.70 -11.63 10.67
CA LEU A 135 13.76 -12.48 10.11
C LEU A 135 14.97 -12.63 11.03
N ALA A 136 15.35 -11.55 11.73
CA ALA A 136 16.51 -11.52 12.62
C ALA A 136 16.33 -12.38 13.89
N ARG A 137 15.10 -12.85 14.16
CA ARG A 137 14.79 -13.59 15.38
C ARG A 137 15.15 -15.07 15.26
N LYS A 138 16.00 -15.55 16.19
CA LYS A 138 16.37 -16.97 16.29
C LYS A 138 15.14 -17.83 16.65
N PRO A 139 14.99 -19.03 16.06
CA PRO A 139 13.94 -19.96 16.43
C PRO A 139 14.04 -20.28 17.92
N LYS A 140 12.89 -20.42 18.59
CA LYS A 140 12.84 -20.78 20.00
C LYS A 140 13.32 -22.24 20.09
N VAL A 141 14.52 -22.46 20.60
CA VAL A 141 14.97 -23.80 20.98
C VAL A 141 14.08 -24.18 22.16
N GLU A 142 13.25 -25.21 22.00
CA GLU A 142 12.58 -25.84 23.13
C GLU A 142 13.69 -26.36 24.07
N PRO A 143 13.66 -26.06 25.38
CA PRO A 143 14.58 -26.67 26.31
C PRO A 143 14.42 -28.18 26.15
N ALA A 144 15.49 -28.87 25.78
CA ALA A 144 15.51 -30.32 25.76
C ALA A 144 15.00 -30.77 27.13
N GLU A 145 13.96 -31.61 27.15
CA GLU A 145 13.57 -32.31 28.35
C GLU A 145 14.82 -33.00 28.89
N GLU A 146 15.33 -32.51 30.03
CA GLU A 146 16.32 -33.23 30.80
C GLU A 146 15.63 -34.52 31.25
N THR A 147 15.78 -35.58 30.46
CA THR A 147 15.49 -36.94 30.87
C THR A 147 16.42 -37.22 32.04
N SER A 148 15.90 -37.02 33.24
CA SER A 148 16.51 -37.48 34.49
C SER A 148 16.72 -38.98 34.36
N THR A 149 17.95 -39.39 34.08
CA THR A 149 18.43 -40.73 34.38
C THR A 149 18.45 -40.87 35.89
N ASP A 150 17.32 -41.30 36.45
CA ASP A 150 17.30 -41.94 37.75
C ASP A 150 17.77 -43.39 37.57
N TYR A 151 18.63 -43.79 38.51
CA TYR A 151 19.54 -44.93 38.51
C TYR A 151 18.87 -46.32 38.43
#